data_AF-A0A1F9RSG6-F1
#
_entry.id   AF-A0A1F9RSG6-F1
#
_cell.length_a   1.000
_cell.length_b   1.000
_cell.length_c   1.000
_cell.angle_alpha   90.00
_cell.angle_beta   90.00
_cell.angle_gamma   90.00
#
_symmetry.space_group_name_H-M   'P 1'
#
loop_
_entity.id
_entity.type
_entity.pdbx_description
1 polymer ?
#
loop_
_entity_poly.entity_id
_entity_poly.type
_entity_poly.pdbx_seq_one_letter_code
_entity_poly.pdbx_strand_id
1 'polypeptide(L)'
;MKGTWVRSGLLGVTAAALLLGACSPKTSVRREDTMSATETVKVKTKFTGPKRRIGVVDFENKSAYAQARIGTAASDILITELAKTGKFVLVERDQISKIMDEQKLQASGAIDPRTAVQVGKILGLNAIVTGAVSQFGVNTGGSEYLLVQSKRQTAEATVDIRLVDTETGQVLYADSGTGVAKSSKGSVLGLGTKGGYDETLEGKALRAAIVQFTDNIVNQVNKKPWSCRIAAVRDDLVYLNAGPNMGVEKGLELECFHLGKPILDPTTGLALGNEEVSIGKVEVSGPLGDTGEGAIAKLTKRLGVSPAANDICRIAD
;
A
#
# COMPACT_ATOMS: atom_id res chain seq x y z
N MET A 1 -3.77 -92.18 -60.45
CA MET A 1 -3.10 -92.57 -59.18
C MET A 1 -3.23 -91.38 -58.23
N LYS A 2 -4.18 -91.44 -57.27
CA LYS A 2 -3.95 -91.61 -55.82
C LYS A 2 -2.91 -90.62 -55.26
N GLY A 3 -3.18 -89.75 -54.29
CA GLY A 3 -4.37 -89.48 -53.50
C GLY A 3 -4.01 -88.51 -52.34
N THR A 4 -4.93 -87.58 -52.08
CA THR A 4 -5.44 -87.08 -50.78
C THR A 4 -4.56 -87.11 -49.52
N TRP A 5 -4.45 -85.96 -48.83
CA TRP A 5 -5.10 -85.82 -47.52
C TRP A 5 -5.54 -84.38 -47.21
N VAL A 6 -6.71 -84.31 -46.58
CA VAL A 6 -7.59 -83.17 -46.30
C VAL A 6 -7.72 -83.06 -44.79
N ARG A 7 -7.79 -81.83 -44.25
CA ARG A 7 -8.70 -81.49 -43.13
C ARG A 7 -9.13 -80.02 -43.30
N SER A 8 -10.33 -79.74 -43.81
CA SER A 8 -11.62 -79.68 -43.08
C SER A 8 -11.60 -78.55 -42.05
N GLY A 9 -12.14 -77.36 -42.34
CA GLY A 9 -13.57 -77.01 -42.31
C GLY A 9 -13.65 -75.68 -41.51
N LEU A 10 -14.65 -74.82 -41.59
CA LEU A 10 -16.02 -74.93 -42.06
C LEU A 10 -16.60 -73.50 -42.09
N LEU A 11 -17.42 -73.21 -43.11
CA LEU A 11 -18.59 -72.32 -43.16
C LEU A 11 -18.63 -70.99 -42.38
N GLY A 12 -19.11 -69.95 -43.09
CA GLY A 12 -20.30 -69.25 -42.63
C GLY A 12 -20.27 -67.74 -42.70
N VAL A 13 -20.70 -67.20 -43.83
CA VAL A 13 -21.16 -65.81 -43.97
C VAL A 13 -22.46 -65.65 -43.18
N THR A 14 -22.51 -64.72 -42.22
CA THR A 14 -23.76 -64.12 -41.75
C THR A 14 -23.59 -62.61 -41.54
N ALA A 15 -24.40 -61.87 -42.29
CA ALA A 15 -24.60 -60.45 -42.16
C ALA A 15 -25.64 -60.14 -41.06
N ALA A 16 -25.60 -58.87 -40.61
CA ALA A 16 -26.64 -58.12 -39.91
C ALA A 16 -26.80 -58.32 -38.39
N ALA A 17 -26.38 -57.31 -37.62
CA ALA A 17 -27.30 -56.39 -36.95
C ALA A 17 -26.52 -55.21 -36.32
N LEU A 18 -26.83 -53.99 -36.75
CA LEU A 18 -26.45 -52.76 -36.07
C LEU A 18 -27.09 -52.72 -34.68
N LEU A 19 -26.27 -52.64 -33.63
CA LEU A 19 -26.67 -52.04 -32.34
C LEU A 19 -25.67 -50.95 -32.01
N LEU A 20 -26.11 -49.69 -32.15
CA LEU A 20 -25.43 -48.50 -31.65
C LEU A 20 -25.44 -48.53 -30.12
N GLY A 21 -24.44 -49.18 -29.52
CA GLY A 21 -24.10 -49.02 -28.12
C GLY A 21 -23.21 -47.79 -27.96
N ALA A 22 -23.79 -46.68 -27.50
CA ALA A 22 -23.06 -45.47 -27.12
C ALA A 22 -22.18 -45.76 -25.88
N CYS A 23 -20.92 -46.14 -26.09
CA CYS A 23 -19.91 -46.15 -25.05
C CYS A 23 -19.36 -44.73 -24.84
N SER A 24 -19.92 -44.00 -23.86
CA SER A 24 -19.27 -42.82 -23.30
C SER A 24 -17.98 -43.24 -22.59
N PRO A 25 -16.79 -42.75 -22.96
CA PRO A 25 -15.59 -42.98 -22.17
C PRO A 25 -15.68 -42.16 -20.87
N LYS A 26 -15.89 -42.84 -19.74
CA LYS A 26 -15.67 -42.26 -18.41
C LYS A 26 -14.16 -42.13 -18.17
N THR A 27 -13.58 -41.02 -18.59
CA THR A 27 -12.26 -40.59 -18.09
C THR A 27 -12.45 -40.05 -16.68
N SER A 28 -12.23 -40.91 -15.66
CA SER A 28 -12.10 -40.44 -14.28
C SER A 28 -10.75 -39.76 -14.11
N VAL A 29 -10.71 -38.45 -14.27
CA VAL A 29 -9.60 -37.63 -13.80
C VAL A 29 -9.70 -37.60 -12.27
N ARG A 30 -8.82 -38.34 -11.59
CA ARG A 30 -8.54 -38.18 -10.17
C ARG A 30 -7.88 -36.81 -10.01
N ARG A 31 -8.66 -35.79 -9.66
CA ARG A 31 -8.13 -34.48 -9.23
C ARG A 31 -7.47 -34.71 -7.88
N GLU A 32 -6.13 -34.71 -7.90
CA GLU A 32 -5.33 -34.49 -6.70
C GLU A 32 -5.73 -33.15 -6.08
N ASP A 33 -6.01 -33.25 -4.79
CA ASP A 33 -6.21 -32.23 -3.79
C ASP A 33 -6.19 -30.80 -4.33
N THR A 34 -7.40 -30.32 -4.60
CA THR A 34 -7.66 -28.89 -4.51
C THR A 34 -7.40 -28.52 -3.06
N MET A 35 -6.16 -28.11 -2.76
CA MET A 35 -5.88 -27.30 -1.59
C MET A 35 -6.92 -26.19 -1.62
N SER A 36 -7.87 -26.30 -0.69
CA SER A 36 -8.83 -25.28 -0.38
C SER A 36 -8.02 -24.00 -0.24
N ALA A 37 -8.07 -23.16 -1.28
CA ALA A 37 -7.62 -21.80 -1.16
C ALA A 37 -8.56 -21.23 -0.11
N THR A 38 -8.08 -21.20 1.13
CA THR A 38 -8.64 -20.34 2.16
C THR A 38 -8.61 -18.96 1.52
N GLU A 39 -9.75 -18.58 0.95
CA GLU A 39 -10.03 -17.19 0.63
C GLU A 39 -9.74 -16.47 1.94
N THR A 40 -8.62 -15.75 1.95
CA THR A 40 -8.32 -14.84 3.03
C THR A 40 -9.44 -13.82 2.95
N VAL A 41 -10.48 -14.05 3.76
CA VAL A 41 -11.49 -13.06 4.06
C VAL A 41 -10.68 -11.86 4.52
N LYS A 42 -10.50 -10.89 3.61
CA LYS A 42 -10.00 -9.56 3.97
C LYS A 42 -11.07 -9.00 4.87
N VAL A 43 -10.94 -9.27 6.17
CA VAL A 43 -11.73 -8.63 7.20
C VAL A 43 -11.40 -7.16 7.04
N LYS A 44 -12.31 -6.42 6.39
CA LYS A 44 -12.35 -4.96 6.45
C LYS A 44 -12.66 -4.63 7.90
N THR A 45 -11.63 -4.67 8.75
CA THR A 45 -11.72 -4.16 10.10
C THR A 45 -12.03 -2.67 9.95
N LYS A 46 -13.25 -2.28 10.32
CA LYS A 46 -13.60 -0.86 10.46
C LYS A 46 -12.67 -0.34 11.54
N PHE A 47 -11.63 0.39 11.15
CA PHE A 47 -10.66 0.94 12.09
C PHE A 47 -11.40 1.85 13.08
N THR A 48 -11.46 1.41 14.34
CA THR A 48 -12.12 2.13 15.44
C THR A 48 -11.05 2.90 16.19
N GLY A 49 -10.67 4.05 15.66
CA GLY A 49 -9.71 4.92 16.31
C GLY A 49 -9.39 6.13 15.46
N PRO A 50 -8.73 7.13 16.04
CA PRO A 50 -8.37 8.29 15.27
C PRO A 50 -7.33 7.97 14.19
N LYS A 51 -7.58 8.39 12.95
CA LYS A 51 -6.68 8.18 11.81
C LYS A 51 -5.48 9.11 11.92
N ARG A 52 -4.34 8.66 11.43
CA ARG A 52 -3.09 9.46 11.35
C ARG A 52 -2.93 10.06 9.97
N ARG A 53 -2.30 11.22 9.90
CA ARG A 53 -2.01 11.93 8.65
C ARG A 53 -0.65 11.47 8.11
N ILE A 54 -0.62 10.87 6.93
CA ILE A 54 0.61 10.39 6.29
C ILE A 54 0.79 11.10 4.95
N GLY A 55 2.00 11.60 4.71
CA GLY A 55 2.42 12.07 3.39
C GLY A 55 3.18 10.99 2.63
N VAL A 56 2.97 10.89 1.33
CA VAL A 56 3.81 10.07 0.43
C VAL A 56 4.44 11.00 -0.57
N VAL A 57 5.77 10.99 -0.66
CA VAL A 57 6.49 11.83 -1.63
C VAL A 57 6.75 11.07 -2.92
N ASP A 58 7.16 11.80 -3.95
CA ASP A 58 7.55 11.20 -5.21
C ASP A 58 8.69 10.22 -5.00
N PHE A 59 8.52 9.01 -5.56
CA PHE A 59 9.60 8.04 -5.53
C PHE A 59 10.59 8.34 -6.63
N GLU A 60 11.87 8.22 -6.32
CA GLU A 60 12.91 8.28 -7.35
C GLU A 60 12.82 7.07 -8.28
N ASN A 61 13.25 7.23 -9.53
CA ASN A 61 13.62 6.10 -10.35
C ASN A 61 15.15 5.99 -10.41
N LYS A 62 15.69 4.94 -9.79
CA LYS A 62 17.12 4.61 -9.82
C LYS A 62 17.45 3.48 -10.81
N SER A 63 16.43 2.91 -11.45
CA SER A 63 16.63 1.91 -12.49
C SER A 63 17.10 2.56 -13.80
N ALA A 64 17.76 1.76 -14.64
CA ALA A 64 18.15 2.18 -15.99
C ALA A 64 16.97 2.27 -16.98
N TYR A 65 15.76 1.87 -16.55
CA TYR A 65 14.59 1.71 -17.41
C TYR A 65 13.54 2.79 -17.15
N ALA A 66 12.95 3.32 -18.24
CA ALA A 66 11.84 4.29 -18.26
C ALA A 66 11.96 5.48 -17.27
N GLN A 67 12.47 6.62 -17.76
CA GLN A 67 12.55 7.91 -17.05
C GLN A 67 11.32 8.24 -16.19
N ALA A 68 11.53 8.91 -15.05
CA ALA A 68 10.62 9.60 -14.09
C ALA A 68 9.22 8.98 -13.79
N ARG A 69 8.44 8.61 -14.79
CA ARG A 69 7.06 8.11 -14.71
C ARG A 69 6.88 6.85 -13.84
N ILE A 70 7.90 6.00 -13.75
CA ILE A 70 7.85 4.81 -12.87
C ILE A 70 7.83 5.21 -11.39
N GLY A 71 8.60 6.24 -11.03
CA GLY A 71 8.65 6.75 -9.65
C GLY A 71 7.30 7.31 -9.22
N THR A 72 6.71 8.19 -10.04
CA THR A 72 5.37 8.73 -9.78
C THR A 72 4.29 7.65 -9.75
N ALA A 73 4.38 6.64 -10.63
CA ALA A 73 3.45 5.50 -10.59
C ALA A 73 3.58 4.69 -9.29
N ALA A 74 4.80 4.55 -8.75
CA ALA A 74 5.04 3.84 -7.50
C ALA A 74 4.42 4.57 -6.29
N SER A 75 4.63 5.88 -6.17
CA SER A 75 4.01 6.69 -5.11
C SER A 75 2.48 6.63 -5.19
N ASP A 76 1.90 6.66 -6.38
CA ASP A 76 0.44 6.64 -6.59
C ASP A 76 -0.18 5.31 -6.21
N ILE A 77 0.50 4.21 -6.55
CA ILE A 77 0.10 2.89 -6.12
C ILE A 77 0.15 2.81 -4.60
N LEU A 78 1.21 3.31 -3.95
CA LEU A 78 1.30 3.28 -2.49
C LEU A 78 0.19 4.11 -1.83
N ILE A 79 -0.07 5.33 -2.29
CA ILE A 79 -1.20 6.16 -1.83
C ILE A 79 -2.51 5.37 -1.96
N THR A 80 -2.73 4.74 -3.11
CA THR A 80 -3.94 3.95 -3.36
C THR A 80 -4.06 2.76 -2.40
N GLU A 81 -2.98 2.01 -2.18
CA GLU A 81 -2.99 0.86 -1.27
C GLU A 81 -3.17 1.28 0.19
N LEU A 82 -2.54 2.37 0.62
CA LEU A 82 -2.75 2.96 1.95
C LEU A 82 -4.18 3.47 2.12
N ALA A 83 -4.76 4.11 1.09
CA ALA A 83 -6.13 4.60 1.13
C ALA A 83 -7.15 3.47 1.34
N LYS A 84 -6.93 2.34 0.66
CA LYS A 84 -7.77 1.13 0.80
C LYS A 84 -7.78 0.56 2.22
N THR A 85 -6.76 0.84 3.03
CA THR A 85 -6.76 0.41 4.44
C THR A 85 -7.81 1.13 5.28
N GLY A 86 -8.18 2.36 4.89
CA GLY A 86 -9.08 3.22 5.67
C GLY A 86 -8.50 3.71 7.00
N LYS A 87 -7.19 3.51 7.25
CA LYS A 87 -6.54 3.81 8.54
C LYS A 87 -5.86 5.18 8.58
N PHE A 88 -5.75 5.86 7.43
CA PHE A 88 -5.00 7.11 7.30
C PHE A 88 -5.81 8.22 6.65
N VAL A 89 -5.42 9.44 6.97
CA VAL A 89 -5.66 10.62 6.13
C VAL A 89 -4.40 10.78 5.29
N LEU A 90 -4.53 10.69 3.98
CA LEU A 90 -3.39 10.82 3.08
C LEU A 90 -3.29 12.25 2.58
N VAL A 91 -2.07 12.79 2.62
CA VAL A 91 -1.74 14.03 1.94
C VAL A 91 -1.06 13.68 0.62
N GLU A 92 -1.62 14.23 -0.46
CA GLU A 92 -1.17 13.96 -1.81
C GLU A 92 0.22 14.53 -2.06
N ARG A 93 0.98 13.83 -2.92
CA ARG A 93 2.36 14.18 -3.30
C ARG A 93 2.48 15.61 -3.86
N ASP A 94 1.47 16.08 -4.60
CA ASP A 94 1.47 17.41 -5.22
C ASP A 94 1.42 18.53 -4.18
N GLN A 95 0.72 18.31 -3.06
CA GLN A 95 0.69 19.26 -1.95
C GLN A 95 2.04 19.32 -1.24
N ILE A 96 2.67 18.16 -1.05
CA ILE A 96 4.00 18.08 -0.45
C ILE A 96 5.02 18.78 -1.34
N SER A 97 4.98 18.54 -2.66
CA SER A 97 5.87 19.15 -3.64
C SER A 97 5.74 20.68 -3.66
N LYS A 98 4.50 21.21 -3.64
CA LYS A 98 4.27 22.66 -3.53
C LYS A 98 4.90 23.26 -2.27
N ILE A 99 4.74 22.62 -1.11
CA ILE A 99 5.35 23.11 0.13
C ILE A 99 6.88 23.04 0.05
N MET A 100 7.45 21.99 -0.53
CA MET A 100 8.90 21.90 -0.73
C MET A 100 9.43 23.03 -1.62
N ASP A 101 8.74 23.31 -2.73
CA ASP A 101 9.09 24.38 -3.67
C ASP A 101 8.99 25.76 -3.03
N GLU A 102 7.89 26.04 -2.32
CA GLU A 102 7.67 27.31 -1.61
C GLU A 102 8.72 27.57 -0.53
N GLN A 103 9.10 26.53 0.20
CA GLN A 103 10.11 26.60 1.25
C GLN A 103 11.55 26.53 0.69
N LYS A 104 11.72 26.43 -0.64
CA LYS A 104 13.00 26.25 -1.33
C LYS A 104 13.80 25.05 -0.77
N LEU A 105 13.08 24.02 -0.33
CA LEU A 105 13.67 22.79 0.19
C LEU A 105 14.09 21.94 -1.01
N GLN A 106 15.38 21.63 -1.10
CA GLN A 106 15.88 20.79 -2.18
C GLN A 106 15.48 19.34 -1.94
N ALA A 107 14.59 18.82 -2.77
CA ALA A 107 14.26 17.40 -2.82
C ALA A 107 15.00 16.75 -4.00
N SER A 108 16.33 16.54 -3.88
CA SER A 108 17.01 15.60 -4.77
C SER A 108 16.73 14.18 -4.31
N GLY A 109 15.48 13.75 -4.53
CA GLY A 109 15.06 12.35 -4.46
C GLY A 109 14.81 11.74 -3.08
N ALA A 110 15.67 12.01 -2.09
CA ALA A 110 15.45 11.61 -0.71
C ALA A 110 15.25 12.85 0.17
N ILE A 111 14.13 12.91 0.88
CA ILE A 111 13.89 13.95 1.88
C ILE A 111 14.82 13.67 3.06
N ASP A 112 15.65 14.65 3.40
CA ASP A 112 16.46 14.56 4.61
C ASP A 112 15.57 14.73 5.87
N PRO A 113 15.97 14.17 7.02
CA PRO A 113 15.23 14.27 8.28
C PRO A 113 14.73 15.67 8.65
N ARG A 114 15.50 16.73 8.39
CA ARG A 114 15.12 18.10 8.77
C ARG A 114 14.00 18.62 7.86
N THR A 115 14.12 18.36 6.56
CA THR A 115 13.06 18.67 5.59
C THR A 115 11.77 17.92 5.93
N ALA A 116 11.85 16.64 6.30
CA ALA A 116 10.67 15.86 6.72
C ALA A 116 9.97 16.49 7.93
N VAL A 117 10.73 16.96 8.92
CA VAL A 117 10.18 17.64 10.10
C VAL A 117 9.51 18.96 9.72
N GLN A 118 10.13 19.76 8.86
CA GLN A 118 9.57 21.05 8.43
C GLN A 118 8.28 20.87 7.62
N VAL A 119 8.31 20.00 6.61
CA VAL A 119 7.14 19.67 5.77
C VAL A 119 6.02 19.10 6.63
N GLY A 120 6.34 18.19 7.54
CA GLY A 120 5.34 17.59 8.42
C GLY A 120 4.73 18.58 9.42
N LYS A 121 5.49 19.57 9.90
CA LYS A 121 4.94 20.66 10.71
C LYS A 121 3.94 21.52 9.92
N ILE A 122 4.27 21.88 8.68
CA ILE A 122 3.43 22.73 7.83
C ILE A 122 2.12 22.01 7.45
N LEU A 123 2.23 20.74 7.03
CA LEU A 123 1.08 19.95 6.55
C LEU A 123 0.39 19.15 7.65
N GLY A 124 0.86 19.25 8.91
CA GLY A 124 0.32 18.50 10.04
C GLY A 124 0.42 16.99 9.87
N LEU A 125 1.49 16.51 9.23
CA LEU A 125 1.75 15.08 9.05
C LEU A 125 2.25 14.46 10.36
N ASN A 126 2.00 13.18 10.53
CA ASN A 126 2.62 12.37 11.58
C ASN A 126 3.85 11.64 11.03
N ALA A 127 3.78 11.17 9.79
CA ALA A 127 4.87 10.50 9.11
C ALA A 127 4.89 10.83 7.61
N ILE A 128 6.07 10.71 7.01
CA ILE A 128 6.29 10.81 5.56
C ILE A 128 6.89 9.51 5.07
N VAL A 129 6.36 8.98 3.96
CA VAL A 129 6.97 7.87 3.23
C VAL A 129 7.73 8.41 2.04
N THR A 130 9.01 8.04 1.96
CA THR A 130 9.92 8.30 0.83
C THR A 130 10.34 6.97 0.23
N GLY A 131 10.77 6.96 -1.04
CA GLY A 131 11.17 5.72 -1.67
C GLY A 131 11.82 5.90 -3.03
N ALA A 132 12.27 4.78 -3.58
CA ALA A 132 12.85 4.72 -4.91
C ALA A 132 12.54 3.37 -5.56
N VAL A 133 12.34 3.37 -6.87
CA VAL A 133 12.35 2.14 -7.67
C VAL A 133 13.81 1.86 -8.04
N SER A 134 14.42 0.87 -7.38
CA SER A 134 15.84 0.53 -7.53
C SER A 134 16.09 -0.40 -8.70
N GLN A 135 15.16 -1.31 -8.98
CA GLN A 135 15.26 -2.21 -10.12
C GLN A 135 13.94 -2.24 -10.87
N PHE A 136 14.03 -2.19 -12.20
CA PHE A 136 12.90 -2.40 -13.07
C PHE A 136 13.38 -3.02 -14.38
N GLY A 137 12.71 -4.09 -14.82
CA GLY A 137 13.06 -4.73 -16.08
C GLY A 137 11.95 -5.63 -16.60
N VAL A 138 11.87 -5.74 -17.92
CA VAL A 138 10.92 -6.64 -18.59
C VAL A 138 11.68 -7.56 -19.51
N ASN A 139 11.66 -8.86 -19.17
CA ASN A 139 12.30 -9.92 -19.92
C ASN A 139 11.27 -10.61 -20.81
N THR A 140 11.56 -10.68 -22.12
CA THR A 140 10.76 -11.45 -23.07
C THR A 140 11.54 -12.70 -23.48
N GLY A 141 10.94 -13.86 -23.29
CA GLY A 141 11.42 -15.15 -23.77
C GLY A 141 10.34 -15.86 -24.58
N GLY A 142 10.68 -16.99 -25.19
CA GLY A 142 9.76 -17.73 -26.03
C GLY A 142 10.47 -18.75 -26.90
N SER A 143 9.69 -19.61 -27.54
CA SER A 143 10.18 -20.54 -28.54
C SER A 143 9.35 -20.42 -29.81
N GLU A 144 10.04 -20.41 -30.95
CA GLU A 144 9.43 -20.33 -32.26
C GLU A 144 9.79 -21.60 -33.04
N TYR A 145 8.82 -22.52 -33.13
CA TYR A 145 8.90 -23.74 -33.92
C TYR A 145 7.90 -23.65 -35.08
N LEU A 146 8.14 -24.40 -36.16
CA LEU A 146 7.40 -24.29 -37.43
C LEU A 146 5.86 -24.26 -37.28
N LEU A 147 5.31 -25.03 -36.32
CA LEU A 147 3.87 -25.11 -36.08
C LEU A 147 3.42 -24.55 -34.72
N VAL A 148 4.36 -24.19 -33.83
CA VAL A 148 4.08 -23.78 -32.45
C VAL A 148 4.92 -22.56 -32.09
N GLN A 149 4.25 -21.46 -31.74
CA GLN A 149 4.88 -20.24 -31.24
C GLN A 149 4.48 -20.03 -29.78
N SER A 150 5.46 -19.78 -28.91
CA SER A 150 5.25 -19.36 -27.53
C SER A 150 5.99 -18.07 -27.23
N LYS A 151 5.33 -17.14 -26.54
CA LYS A 151 5.93 -15.89 -26.07
C LYS A 151 5.58 -15.70 -24.60
N ARG A 152 6.60 -15.52 -23.78
CA ARG A 152 6.53 -15.30 -22.34
C ARG A 152 7.18 -13.97 -22.00
N GLN A 153 6.43 -13.07 -21.38
CA GLN A 153 6.90 -11.77 -20.91
C GLN A 153 6.89 -11.80 -19.38
N THR A 154 7.98 -11.36 -18.75
CA THR A 154 8.16 -11.31 -17.29
C THR A 154 8.66 -9.93 -16.90
N ALA A 155 7.84 -9.15 -16.21
CA ALA A 155 8.24 -7.89 -15.60
C ALA A 155 8.63 -8.12 -14.15
N GLU A 156 9.71 -7.47 -13.71
CA GLU A 156 10.22 -7.49 -12.35
C GLU A 156 10.52 -6.07 -11.90
N ALA A 157 10.09 -5.73 -10.68
CA ALA A 157 10.29 -4.43 -10.07
C ALA A 157 10.72 -4.59 -8.61
N THR A 158 11.71 -3.82 -8.19
CA THR A 158 12.12 -3.69 -6.78
C THR A 158 11.99 -2.24 -6.36
N VAL A 159 11.35 -2.05 -5.21
CA VAL A 159 11.07 -0.74 -4.62
C VAL A 159 11.65 -0.72 -3.22
N ASP A 160 12.33 0.37 -2.88
CA ASP A 160 12.83 0.62 -1.53
C ASP A 160 12.05 1.77 -0.92
N ILE A 161 11.65 1.64 0.35
CA ILE A 161 10.93 2.68 1.06
C ILE A 161 11.58 3.03 2.40
N ARG A 162 11.31 4.25 2.88
CA ARG A 162 11.60 4.71 4.23
C ARG A 162 10.40 5.48 4.78
N LEU A 163 9.97 5.10 5.98
CA LEU A 163 8.99 5.81 6.78
C LEU A 163 9.73 6.69 7.79
N VAL A 164 9.50 8.00 7.71
CA VAL A 164 10.17 9.01 8.54
C VAL A 164 9.16 9.64 9.48
N ASP A 165 9.49 9.72 10.77
CA ASP A 165 8.74 10.47 11.77
C ASP A 165 8.96 11.97 11.56
N THR A 166 7.86 12.72 11.48
CA THR A 166 7.93 14.16 11.18
C THR A 166 8.07 15.07 12.40
N GLU A 167 8.11 14.50 13.60
CA GLU A 167 8.40 15.21 14.83
C GLU A 167 9.90 15.16 15.14
N THR A 168 10.51 13.98 15.03
CA THR A 168 11.93 13.76 15.37
C THR A 168 12.85 13.69 14.15
N GLY A 169 12.32 13.44 12.96
CA GLY A 169 13.10 13.17 11.73
C GLY A 169 13.67 11.76 11.66
N GLN A 170 13.37 10.89 12.63
CA GLN A 170 13.93 9.54 12.68
C GLN A 170 13.28 8.62 11.64
N VAL A 171 14.06 7.71 11.06
CA VAL A 171 13.54 6.64 10.20
C VAL A 171 12.94 5.55 11.09
N LEU A 172 11.61 5.45 11.08
CA LEU A 172 10.85 4.46 11.85
C LEU A 172 10.92 3.05 11.24
N TYR A 173 11.02 3.00 9.91
CA TYR A 173 11.02 1.76 9.15
C TYR A 173 11.64 1.99 7.77
N ALA A 174 12.41 1.03 7.29
CA ALA A 174 12.92 0.98 5.94
C ALA A 174 12.92 -0.46 5.47
N ASP A 175 12.53 -0.70 4.23
CA ASP A 175 12.43 -2.04 3.67
C ASP A 175 12.49 -2.02 2.15
N SER A 176 12.69 -3.19 1.56
CA SER A 176 12.74 -3.43 0.12
C SER A 176 11.72 -4.49 -0.27
N GLY A 177 11.00 -4.27 -1.35
CA GLY A 177 9.91 -5.11 -1.82
C GLY A 177 10.08 -5.40 -3.30
N THR A 178 9.96 -6.67 -3.66
CA THR A 178 10.13 -7.13 -5.05
C THR A 178 8.84 -7.73 -5.57
N GLY A 179 8.42 -7.33 -6.76
CA GLY A 179 7.22 -7.81 -7.42
C GLY A 179 7.52 -8.34 -8.82
N VAL A 180 6.86 -9.44 -9.19
CA VAL A 180 7.02 -10.08 -10.49
C VAL A 180 5.66 -10.29 -11.13
N ALA A 181 5.51 -9.91 -12.40
CA ALA A 181 4.31 -10.16 -13.20
C ALA A 181 4.67 -10.89 -14.49
N LYS A 182 3.87 -11.89 -14.87
CA LYS A 182 4.14 -12.74 -16.04
C LYS A 182 2.92 -12.78 -16.97
N SER A 183 3.15 -12.72 -18.28
CA SER A 183 2.15 -12.92 -19.33
C SER A 183 2.68 -13.95 -20.32
N SER A 184 1.87 -14.97 -20.65
CA SER A 184 2.21 -16.01 -21.60
C SER A 184 1.16 -16.07 -22.70
N LYS A 185 1.59 -16.04 -23.95
CA LYS A 185 0.72 -16.14 -25.14
C LYS A 185 1.30 -17.19 -26.07
N GLY A 186 0.43 -17.96 -26.73
CA GLY A 186 0.82 -19.07 -27.59
C GLY A 186 -0.11 -19.22 -28.79
N SER A 187 0.44 -19.74 -29.88
CA SER A 187 -0.26 -19.98 -31.13
C SER A 187 0.19 -21.31 -31.73
N VAL A 188 -0.75 -22.10 -32.23
CA VAL A 188 -0.51 -23.38 -32.92
C VAL A 188 -1.18 -23.33 -34.28
N LEU A 189 -0.44 -23.57 -35.37
CA LEU A 189 -0.99 -23.54 -36.74
C LEU A 189 -1.77 -22.24 -37.08
N GLY A 190 -1.35 -21.10 -36.52
CA GLY A 190 -2.05 -19.83 -36.69
C GLY A 190 -3.33 -19.66 -35.86
N LEU A 191 -3.73 -20.68 -35.09
CA LEU A 191 -4.80 -20.63 -34.12
C LEU A 191 -4.24 -20.26 -32.74
N GLY A 192 -4.64 -19.09 -32.23
CA GLY A 192 -4.21 -18.57 -30.93
C GLY A 192 -4.00 -17.06 -30.93
N THR A 193 -3.64 -16.50 -29.78
CA THR A 193 -3.40 -15.06 -29.65
C THR A 193 -1.93 -14.76 -29.96
N LYS A 194 -1.65 -14.19 -31.14
CA LYS A 194 -0.34 -13.59 -31.43
C LYS A 194 -0.17 -12.35 -30.56
N GLY A 195 0.73 -12.43 -29.59
CA GLY A 195 0.81 -11.48 -28.50
C GLY A 195 1.76 -10.30 -28.72
N GLY A 196 1.19 -9.10 -28.87
CA GLY A 196 1.91 -7.84 -28.62
C GLY A 196 2.48 -7.74 -27.19
N TYR A 197 3.31 -6.72 -26.95
CA TYR A 197 3.79 -6.38 -25.62
C TYR A 197 2.60 -6.15 -24.67
N ASP A 198 2.67 -6.69 -23.45
CA ASP A 198 1.62 -6.52 -22.45
C ASP A 198 2.02 -5.39 -21.48
N GLU A 199 1.62 -4.17 -21.82
CA GLU A 199 1.93 -2.95 -21.06
C GLU A 199 1.43 -3.01 -19.61
N THR A 200 0.47 -3.90 -19.29
CA THR A 200 -0.07 -4.02 -17.93
C THR A 200 0.88 -4.74 -16.96
N LEU A 201 1.89 -5.45 -17.47
CA LEU A 201 2.83 -6.20 -16.64
C LEU A 201 3.66 -5.30 -15.73
N GLU A 202 4.03 -4.13 -16.23
CA GLU A 202 4.80 -3.11 -15.51
C GLU A 202 4.09 -2.69 -14.23
N GLY A 203 2.85 -2.24 -14.37
CA GLY A 203 2.01 -1.82 -13.23
C GLY A 203 1.69 -2.97 -12.27
N LYS A 204 1.54 -4.19 -12.78
CA LYS A 204 1.30 -5.38 -11.94
C LYS A 204 2.52 -5.74 -11.08
N ALA A 205 3.72 -5.72 -11.66
CA ALA A 205 4.97 -5.99 -10.94
C ALA A 205 5.22 -4.92 -9.88
N LEU A 206 5.07 -3.64 -10.25
CA LEU A 206 5.24 -2.52 -9.33
C LEU A 206 4.25 -2.57 -8.16
N ARG A 207 2.97 -2.86 -8.44
CA ARG A 207 1.96 -3.03 -7.39
C ARG A 207 2.25 -4.23 -6.49
N ALA A 208 2.73 -5.34 -7.04
CA ALA A 208 3.11 -6.51 -6.24
C ALA A 208 4.28 -6.20 -5.29
N ALA A 209 5.24 -5.36 -5.70
CA ALA A 209 6.31 -4.88 -4.83
C ALA A 209 5.76 -4.01 -3.69
N ILE A 210 4.90 -3.05 -4.01
CA ILE A 210 4.44 -2.02 -3.06
C ILE A 210 3.47 -2.56 -2.01
N VAL A 211 2.55 -3.46 -2.39
CA VAL A 211 1.54 -4.00 -1.47
C VAL A 211 2.19 -4.63 -0.22
N GLN A 212 3.41 -5.18 -0.35
CA GLN A 212 4.17 -5.79 0.74
C GLN A 212 4.46 -4.82 1.90
N PHE A 213 4.54 -3.52 1.64
CA PHE A 213 4.84 -2.53 2.67
C PHE A 213 3.63 -2.11 3.51
N THR A 214 2.42 -2.29 2.97
CA THR A 214 1.20 -1.66 3.49
C THR A 214 0.96 -2.00 4.96
N ASP A 215 1.03 -3.29 5.30
CA ASP A 215 0.78 -3.77 6.67
C ASP A 215 1.88 -3.32 7.64
N ASN A 216 3.14 -3.32 7.20
CA ASN A 216 4.26 -2.88 8.02
C ASN A 216 4.21 -1.38 8.30
N ILE A 217 3.90 -0.55 7.28
CA ILE A 217 3.67 0.89 7.48
C ILE A 217 2.55 1.10 8.50
N VAL A 218 1.45 0.37 8.36
CA VAL A 218 0.33 0.44 9.32
C VAL A 218 0.76 0.09 10.73
N ASN A 219 1.49 -1.01 10.90
CA ASN A 219 1.91 -1.45 12.22
C ASN A 219 2.89 -0.47 12.86
N GLN A 220 3.83 0.07 12.09
CA GLN A 220 4.84 1.00 12.62
C GLN A 220 4.24 2.33 13.01
N VAL A 221 3.35 2.89 12.18
CA VAL A 221 2.67 4.15 12.47
C VAL A 221 1.74 4.02 13.68
N ASN A 222 1.14 2.85 13.91
CA ASN A 222 0.25 2.61 15.05
C ASN A 222 0.97 2.40 16.40
N LYS A 223 2.28 2.15 16.41
CA LYS A 223 3.05 2.00 17.67
C LYS A 223 3.17 3.31 18.44
N LYS A 224 3.12 4.45 17.76
CA LYS A 224 3.18 5.77 18.39
C LYS A 224 1.80 6.18 18.89
N PRO A 225 1.65 6.74 20.10
CA PRO A 225 0.39 7.30 20.56
C PRO A 225 -0.18 8.28 19.52
N TRP A 226 -1.49 8.20 19.29
CA TRP A 226 -2.15 9.15 18.39
C TRP A 226 -2.11 10.55 19.01
N SER A 227 -1.88 11.56 18.18
CA SER A 227 -1.96 12.96 18.59
C SER A 227 -2.53 13.83 17.47
N CYS A 228 -3.21 14.89 17.86
CA CYS A 228 -3.56 16.04 17.02
C CYS A 228 -2.94 17.32 17.60
N ARG A 229 -3.08 18.43 16.88
CA ARG A 229 -2.65 19.76 17.32
C ARG A 229 -3.82 20.71 17.51
N ILE A 230 -3.64 21.64 18.42
CA ILE A 230 -4.51 22.80 18.59
C ILE A 230 -4.22 23.78 17.44
N ALA A 231 -5.20 23.97 16.57
CA ALA A 231 -5.16 24.94 15.48
C ALA A 231 -5.37 26.37 15.99
N ALA A 232 -6.27 26.56 16.96
CA ALA A 232 -6.54 27.84 17.58
C ALA A 232 -7.20 27.65 18.95
N VAL A 233 -7.15 28.69 19.78
CA VAL A 233 -7.91 28.80 21.02
C VAL A 233 -8.65 30.13 21.00
N ARG A 234 -9.96 30.11 21.28
CA ARG A 234 -10.78 31.31 21.42
C ARG A 234 -11.69 31.12 22.63
N ASP A 235 -11.54 32.00 23.62
CA ASP A 235 -12.21 31.87 24.92
C ASP A 235 -11.91 30.48 25.54
N ASP A 236 -12.95 29.70 25.84
CA ASP A 236 -12.82 28.33 26.36
C ASP A 236 -12.95 27.24 25.28
N LEU A 237 -12.96 27.64 23.99
CA LEU A 237 -13.03 26.73 22.85
C LEU A 237 -11.64 26.47 22.29
N VAL A 238 -11.33 25.18 22.17
CA VAL A 238 -10.10 24.65 21.56
C VAL A 238 -10.46 24.09 20.19
N TYR A 239 -9.81 24.59 19.14
CA TYR A 239 -10.01 24.14 17.77
C TYR A 239 -8.90 23.16 17.42
N LEU A 240 -9.25 21.94 17.02
CA LEU A 240 -8.32 20.85 16.74
C LEU A 240 -8.17 20.65 15.23
N ASN A 241 -6.95 20.35 14.77
CA ASN A 241 -6.66 20.00 13.39
C ASN A 241 -7.02 18.52 13.03
N ALA A 242 -7.92 17.93 13.81
CA ALA A 242 -8.45 16.58 13.61
C ALA A 242 -9.95 16.57 13.90
N GLY A 243 -10.73 16.02 12.97
CA GLY A 243 -12.19 15.99 13.02
C GLY A 243 -12.78 14.60 12.74
N PRO A 244 -14.11 14.51 12.50
CA PRO A 244 -14.81 13.24 12.31
C PRO A 244 -14.25 12.37 11.18
N ASN A 245 -13.70 12.94 10.10
CA ASN A 245 -13.08 12.15 9.03
C ASN A 245 -11.86 11.35 9.50
N MET A 246 -11.27 11.81 10.60
CA MET A 246 -10.16 11.19 11.29
C MET A 246 -10.61 10.41 12.53
N GLY A 247 -11.90 10.17 12.75
CA GLY A 247 -12.39 9.46 13.95
C GLY A 247 -12.37 10.30 15.23
N VAL A 248 -12.25 11.63 15.13
CA VAL A 248 -12.40 12.55 16.27
C VAL A 248 -13.86 12.97 16.33
N GLU A 249 -14.64 12.25 17.13
CA GLU A 249 -16.09 12.43 17.28
C GLU A 249 -16.46 13.09 18.62
N LYS A 250 -17.69 13.59 18.72
CA LYS A 250 -18.21 14.20 19.95
C LYS A 250 -18.12 13.23 21.14
N GLY A 251 -17.67 13.74 22.28
CA GLY A 251 -17.48 12.97 23.51
C GLY A 251 -16.10 12.33 23.63
N LEU A 252 -15.23 12.44 22.61
CA LEU A 252 -13.84 12.00 22.74
C LEU A 252 -13.09 12.91 23.71
N GLU A 253 -12.51 12.32 24.75
CA GLU A 253 -11.64 13.01 25.69
C GLU A 253 -10.19 12.98 25.22
N LEU A 254 -9.53 14.13 25.32
CA LEU A 254 -8.13 14.30 24.98
C LEU A 254 -7.38 14.99 26.11
N GLU A 255 -6.15 14.55 26.37
CA GLU A 255 -5.21 15.26 27.23
C GLU A 255 -4.31 16.14 26.37
N CYS A 256 -4.19 17.42 26.74
CA CYS A 256 -3.41 18.40 25.98
C CYS A 256 -2.13 18.80 26.72
N PHE A 257 -1.07 19.01 25.94
CA PHE A 257 0.27 19.33 26.41
C PHE A 257 0.84 20.51 25.63
N HIS A 258 1.48 21.43 26.35
CA HIS A 258 2.27 22.48 25.75
C HIS A 258 3.64 21.92 25.33
N LEU A 259 4.00 22.11 24.07
CA LEU A 259 5.31 21.69 23.55
C LEU A 259 6.35 22.79 23.78
N GLY A 260 7.28 22.52 24.68
CA GLY A 260 8.44 23.37 24.95
C GLY A 260 9.58 23.14 23.95
N LYS A 261 10.82 23.32 24.42
CA LYS A 261 12.02 23.20 23.58
C LYS A 261 12.27 21.74 23.17
N PRO A 262 12.87 21.50 22.00
CA PRO A 262 13.28 20.15 21.62
C PRO A 262 14.36 19.63 22.57
N ILE A 263 14.21 18.41 23.04
CA ILE A 263 15.21 17.67 23.78
C ILE A 263 16.10 16.95 22.78
N LEU A 264 17.40 17.24 22.80
CA LEU A 264 18.38 16.65 21.88
C LEU A 264 19.22 15.60 22.60
N ASP A 265 19.53 14.52 21.90
CA ASP A 265 20.53 13.57 22.36
C ASP A 265 21.92 14.23 22.37
N PRO A 266 22.68 14.15 23.48
CA PRO A 266 23.94 14.88 23.63
C PRO A 266 25.07 14.38 22.73
N THR A 267 24.96 13.15 22.19
CA THR A 267 26.01 12.53 21.37
C THR A 267 25.73 12.70 19.88
N THR A 268 24.49 12.49 19.48
CA THR A 268 24.05 12.48 18.08
C THR A 268 23.45 13.81 17.62
N GLY A 269 23.01 14.66 18.55
CA GLY A 269 22.33 15.92 18.25
C GLY A 269 20.93 15.73 17.65
N LEU A 270 20.40 14.51 17.63
CA LEU A 270 19.06 14.20 17.13
C LEU A 270 18.00 14.60 18.16
N ALA A 271 16.84 15.06 17.67
CA ALA A 271 15.71 15.33 18.53
C ALA A 271 15.09 14.03 19.07
N LEU A 272 14.98 13.94 20.40
CA LEU A 272 14.29 12.87 21.11
C LEU A 272 12.80 13.17 21.27
N GLY A 273 12.44 14.46 21.25
CA GLY A 273 11.08 14.96 21.43
C GLY A 273 11.14 16.42 21.87
N ASN A 274 10.07 16.87 22.52
CA ASN A 274 10.00 18.19 23.13
C ASN A 274 9.70 18.05 24.62
N GLU A 275 10.03 19.07 25.40
CA GLU A 275 9.50 19.21 26.74
C GLU A 275 7.97 19.28 26.67
N GLU A 276 7.28 18.56 27.55
CA GLU A 276 5.82 18.51 27.60
C GLU A 276 5.33 18.98 28.97
N VAL A 277 4.45 19.97 28.96
CA VAL A 277 3.78 20.45 30.18
C VAL A 277 2.29 20.19 30.04
N SER A 278 1.71 19.38 30.93
CA SER A 278 0.28 19.06 30.90
C SER A 278 -0.56 20.31 31.15
N ILE A 279 -1.46 20.60 30.20
CA ILE A 279 -2.42 21.72 30.25
C ILE A 279 -3.68 21.26 30.99
N GLY A 280 -4.10 20.02 30.71
CA GLY A 280 -5.31 19.41 31.24
C GLY A 280 -6.09 18.64 30.17
N LYS A 281 -7.38 18.42 30.42
CA LYS A 281 -8.26 17.62 29.55
C LYS A 281 -9.23 18.50 28.77
N VAL A 282 -9.51 18.09 27.55
CA VAL A 282 -10.56 18.65 26.69
C VAL A 282 -11.49 17.55 26.23
N GLU A 283 -12.76 17.89 26.02
CA GLU A 283 -13.77 17.00 25.43
C GLU A 283 -14.23 17.57 24.10
N VAL A 284 -14.24 16.72 23.07
CA VAL A 284 -14.72 17.10 21.74
C VAL A 284 -16.23 17.37 21.79
N SER A 285 -16.62 18.58 21.42
CA SER A 285 -18.01 19.03 21.43
C SER A 285 -18.71 18.82 20.08
N GLY A 286 -17.96 18.80 18.97
CA GLY A 286 -18.49 18.62 17.62
C GLY A 286 -17.49 18.94 16.51
N PRO A 287 -17.89 18.82 15.23
CA PRO A 287 -17.04 19.16 14.09
C PRO A 287 -16.78 20.66 13.96
N LEU A 288 -15.63 21.00 13.38
CA LEU A 288 -15.34 22.37 12.93
C LEU A 288 -15.84 22.52 11.48
N GLY A 289 -16.98 23.19 11.32
CA GLY A 289 -17.63 23.34 10.02
C GLY A 289 -18.07 22.01 9.41
N ASP A 290 -18.27 22.00 8.09
CA ASP A 290 -18.88 20.85 7.38
C ASP A 290 -17.85 19.94 6.71
N THR A 291 -16.56 20.32 6.69
CA THR A 291 -15.52 19.54 5.99
C THR A 291 -15.15 18.25 6.73
N GLY A 292 -15.38 18.20 8.05
CA GLY A 292 -15.02 17.06 8.90
C GLY A 292 -13.51 16.93 9.17
N GLU A 293 -12.72 17.93 8.77
CA GLU A 293 -11.25 17.92 8.92
C GLU A 293 -10.78 18.40 10.30
N GLY A 294 -11.58 19.21 10.99
CA GLY A 294 -11.30 19.71 12.33
C GLY A 294 -12.43 19.44 13.31
N ALA A 295 -12.15 19.68 14.59
CA ALA A 295 -13.13 19.57 15.67
C ALA A 295 -13.04 20.75 16.62
N ILE A 296 -14.13 21.01 17.34
CA ILE A 296 -14.20 21.98 18.42
C ILE A 296 -14.27 21.19 19.73
N ALA A 297 -13.38 21.49 20.67
CA ALA A 297 -13.33 20.90 21.99
C ALA A 297 -13.49 21.95 23.09
N LYS A 298 -13.96 21.52 24.26
CA LYS A 298 -14.10 22.36 25.45
C LYS A 298 -13.17 21.86 26.53
N LEU A 299 -12.56 22.79 27.26
CA LEU A 299 -11.71 22.45 28.40
C LEU A 299 -12.57 21.87 29.54
N THR A 300 -12.28 20.65 29.98
CA THR A 300 -13.00 19.97 31.08
C THR A 300 -12.21 20.01 32.39
N LYS A 301 -10.87 20.02 32.30
CA LYS A 301 -9.98 20.12 33.47
C LYS A 301 -8.79 21.01 33.12
N ARG A 302 -8.47 21.99 33.96
CA ARG A 302 -7.31 22.89 33.82
C ARG A 302 -6.28 22.62 34.91
N LEU A 303 -5.00 22.52 34.55
CA LEU A 303 -3.88 22.33 35.48
C LEU A 303 -3.01 23.58 35.67
N GLY A 304 -3.43 24.74 35.15
CA GLY A 304 -2.83 26.05 35.43
C GLY A 304 -2.14 26.72 34.25
N VAL A 305 -1.92 26.00 33.15
CA VAL A 305 -1.45 26.55 31.87
C VAL A 305 -2.64 26.71 30.93
N SER A 306 -2.65 27.77 30.12
CA SER A 306 -3.68 27.98 29.09
C SER A 306 -3.23 27.33 27.77
N PRO A 307 -4.12 26.65 27.03
CA PRO A 307 -3.79 26.09 25.74
C PRO A 307 -3.47 27.20 24.73
N ALA A 308 -2.58 26.90 23.79
CA ALA A 308 -2.15 27.76 22.71
C ALA A 308 -2.15 26.99 21.37
N ALA A 309 -2.04 27.72 20.27
CA ALA A 309 -1.87 27.10 18.96
C ALA A 309 -0.56 26.30 18.91
N ASN A 310 -0.56 25.18 18.18
CA ASN A 310 0.50 24.18 18.04
C ASN A 310 0.71 23.22 19.21
N ASP A 311 0.05 23.43 20.35
CA ASP A 311 0.00 22.45 21.43
C ASP A 311 -0.57 21.12 20.92
N ILE A 312 -0.16 20.02 21.54
CA ILE A 312 -0.61 18.69 21.14
C ILE A 312 -1.71 18.19 22.07
N CYS A 313 -2.62 17.40 21.52
CA CYS A 313 -3.59 16.66 22.32
C CYS A 313 -3.54 15.16 21.93
N ARG A 314 -3.59 14.29 22.92
CA ARG A 314 -3.55 12.82 22.80
C ARG A 314 -4.81 12.22 23.40
N ILE A 315 -5.14 11.00 22.99
CA ILE A 315 -6.24 10.24 23.63
C ILE A 315 -5.89 10.12 25.11
N ALA A 316 -6.81 10.53 25.98
CA ALA A 316 -6.64 10.35 27.40
C ALA A 316 -6.76 8.85 27.73
N ASP A 317 -5.78 8.32 28.46
CA ASP A 317 -5.85 6.96 29.04
C ASP A 317 -6.91 6.88 30.15
#